data_AF-A0A8K1C3A0-F1
#
_entry.id   AF-A0A8K1C3A0-F1
#
_cell.length_a   1.000
_cell.length_b   1.000
_cell.length_c   1.000
_cell.angle_alpha   90.00
_cell.angle_beta   90.00
_cell.angle_gamma   90.00
#
_symmetry.space_group_name_H-M   'P 1'
#
loop_
_entity.id
_entity.type
_entity.pdbx_description
1 polymer ?
#
loop_
_entity_poly.entity_id
_entity_poly.type
_entity_poly.pdbx_seq_one_letter_code
_entity_poly.pdbx_strand_id
1 'polypeptide(L)'
;MDLIVDIVMPGACSAVSVLGAIFQLCMEMKESQETCQRVHTRLADILAELQKMEETNSLPPSESLSRYVETVRSFMDYLTRYKGKPLYSRLLQHSKMMDEVRSLHEEIDMLMKVLNLSTTGAMMEWKQQWERDSATQLSML
;
A
#
# COMPACT_ATOMS: atom_id res chain seq x y z
N MET A 1 -1.77 15.79 21.15
CA MET A 1 -2.81 15.60 20.14
C MET A 1 -2.04 15.29 18.88
N ASP A 2 -1.89 14.00 18.54
CA ASP A 2 -1.23 13.58 17.30
C ASP A 2 -2.23 13.76 16.17
N LEU A 3 -1.94 14.68 15.26
CA LEU A 3 -2.84 15.01 14.15
C LEU A 3 -2.99 13.80 13.22
N ILE A 4 -1.93 12.97 13.14
CA ILE A 4 -1.92 11.71 12.39
C ILE A 4 -2.90 10.67 12.99
N VAL A 5 -3.16 10.72 14.30
CA VAL A 5 -4.13 9.81 14.96
C VAL A 5 -5.57 10.22 14.66
N ASP A 6 -5.85 11.52 14.61
CA ASP A 6 -7.21 12.04 14.36
C ASP A 6 -7.62 12.00 12.86
N ILE A 7 -6.67 12.05 11.93
CA ILE A 7 -6.94 12.02 10.49
C ILE A 7 -7.34 10.62 9.99
N VAL A 8 -6.95 9.55 10.69
CA VAL A 8 -7.07 8.19 10.14
C VAL A 8 -8.50 7.64 10.18
N MET A 9 -9.31 7.87 11.24
CA MET A 9 -10.78 7.67 11.27
C MET A 9 -11.38 8.20 12.59
N PRO A 10 -12.61 8.77 12.63
CA PRO A 10 -13.30 9.05 13.88
C PRO A 10 -13.71 7.72 14.54
N GLY A 11 -12.85 7.21 15.43
CA GLY A 11 -12.98 5.87 16.01
C GLY A 11 -11.63 5.22 16.37
N ALA A 12 -10.77 5.94 17.09
CA ALA A 12 -9.72 5.43 17.97
C ALA A 12 -8.82 4.24 17.53
N CYS A 13 -8.40 4.16 16.26
CA CYS A 13 -7.28 3.31 15.86
C CYS A 13 -6.17 4.20 15.27
N SER A 14 -4.96 4.15 15.85
CA SER A 14 -3.81 4.88 15.30
C SER A 14 -3.41 4.32 13.93
N ALA A 15 -2.75 5.13 13.09
CA ALA A 15 -2.21 4.71 11.80
C ALA A 15 -1.35 3.43 11.92
N VAL A 16 -0.58 3.33 13.01
CA VAL A 16 0.27 2.18 13.33
C VAL A 16 -0.57 0.91 13.56
N SER A 17 -1.67 1.01 14.31
CA SER A 17 -2.58 -0.12 14.54
C SER A 17 -3.25 -0.57 13.24
N VAL A 18 -3.64 0.37 12.37
CA VAL A 18 -4.23 0.07 11.06
C VAL A 18 -3.23 -0.66 10.16
N LEU A 19 -1.98 -0.18 10.07
CA LEU A 19 -0.94 -0.88 9.30
C LEU A 19 -0.64 -2.27 9.87
N GLY A 20 -0.65 -2.43 11.20
CA GLY A 20 -0.53 -3.74 11.84
C GLY A 20 -1.64 -4.70 11.40
N ALA A 21 -2.88 -4.24 11.33
CA ALA A 21 -4.01 -5.04 10.82
C ALA A 21 -3.86 -5.37 9.33
N ILE A 22 -3.43 -4.40 8.51
CA ILE A 22 -3.14 -4.59 7.09
C ILE A 22 -2.07 -5.65 6.89
N PHE A 23 -1.00 -5.65 7.70
CA PHE A 23 0.04 -6.66 7.62
C PHE A 23 -0.49 -8.08 7.89
N GLN A 24 -1.38 -8.24 8.88
CA GLN A 24 -2.04 -9.53 9.12
C GLN A 24 -2.88 -9.97 7.92
N LEU A 25 -3.64 -9.05 7.31
CA LEU A 25 -4.41 -9.34 6.11
C LEU A 25 -3.52 -9.75 4.93
N CYS A 26 -2.32 -9.15 4.78
CA CYS A 26 -1.34 -9.58 3.80
C CYS A 26 -0.92 -11.05 4.02
N MET A 27 -0.83 -11.53 5.27
CA MET A 27 -0.43 -12.92 5.58
C MET A 27 -1.52 -13.93 5.23
N GLU A 28 -2.77 -13.48 5.15
CA GLU A 28 -3.91 -14.31 4.76
C GLU A 28 -4.04 -14.46 3.23
N MET A 29 -3.22 -13.75 2.45
CA MET A 29 -3.26 -13.82 0.99
C MET A 29 -2.71 -15.16 0.50
N LYS A 30 -3.51 -15.91 -0.28
CA LYS A 30 -3.06 -17.15 -0.90
C LYS A 30 -2.24 -16.95 -2.17
N GLU A 31 -2.45 -15.81 -2.82
CA GLU A 31 -1.76 -15.39 -4.04
C GLU A 31 -1.27 -13.95 -3.86
N SER A 32 -0.14 -13.62 -4.50
CA SER A 32 0.48 -12.29 -4.44
C SER A 32 0.77 -11.77 -3.03
N GLN A 33 0.97 -12.66 -2.05
CA GLN A 33 1.32 -12.31 -0.66
C GLN A 33 2.55 -11.42 -0.59
N GLU A 34 3.65 -11.79 -1.25
CA GLU A 34 4.88 -10.98 -1.25
C GLU A 34 4.65 -9.60 -1.84
N THR A 35 3.90 -9.51 -2.93
CA THR A 35 3.54 -8.24 -3.56
C THR A 35 2.73 -7.36 -2.61
N CYS A 36 1.76 -7.95 -1.89
CA CYS A 36 0.98 -7.23 -0.87
C CYS A 36 1.85 -6.77 0.32
N GLN A 37 2.80 -7.59 0.78
CA GLN A 37 3.76 -7.19 1.80
C GLN A 37 4.59 -5.98 1.37
N ARG A 38 4.99 -5.91 0.09
CA ARG A 38 5.73 -4.76 -0.44
C ARG A 38 4.88 -3.49 -0.47
N VAL A 39 3.60 -3.57 -0.84
CA VAL A 39 2.67 -2.43 -0.72
C VAL A 39 2.61 -1.95 0.73
N HIS A 40 2.44 -2.87 1.68
CA HIS A 40 2.44 -2.56 3.11
C HIS A 40 3.74 -1.85 3.54
N THR A 41 4.91 -2.38 3.19
CA THR A 41 6.20 -1.77 3.54
C THR A 41 6.28 -0.32 3.07
N ARG A 42 5.89 -0.05 1.82
CA ARG A 42 5.94 1.32 1.29
C ARG A 42 4.97 2.28 2.01
N LEU A 43 3.81 1.79 2.46
CA LEU A 43 2.88 2.59 3.27
C LEU A 43 3.41 2.85 4.68
N ALA A 44 4.13 1.89 5.27
CA ALA A 44 4.81 2.04 6.54
C ALA A 44 5.98 3.02 6.46
N ASP A 45 6.75 3.00 5.38
CA ASP A 45 7.82 3.97 5.13
C ASP A 45 7.27 5.39 5.04
N ILE A 46 6.16 5.61 4.32
CA ILE A 46 5.50 6.92 4.29
C ILE A 46 5.05 7.35 5.68
N LEU A 47 4.45 6.45 6.48
CA LEU A 47 4.03 6.79 7.85
C LEU A 47 5.22 7.23 8.70
N ALA A 48 6.34 6.50 8.63
CA ALA A 48 7.54 6.82 9.39
C ALA A 48 8.09 8.21 9.02
N GLU A 49 8.07 8.58 7.73
CA GLU A 49 8.47 9.91 7.29
C GLU A 49 7.47 11.00 7.73
N LEU A 50 6.17 10.73 7.68
CA LEU A 50 5.15 11.66 8.19
C LEU A 50 5.30 11.91 9.70
N GLN A 51 5.62 10.87 10.47
CA GLN A 51 5.89 11.00 11.91
C GLN A 51 7.13 11.88 12.18
N LYS A 52 8.22 11.71 11.42
CA LYS A 52 9.39 12.60 11.50
C LYS A 52 9.03 14.05 11.16
N MET A 53 8.19 14.27 10.15
CA MET A 53 7.73 15.60 9.77
C MET A 53 6.83 16.24 10.83
N GLU A 54 6.03 15.45 11.57
CA GLU A 54 5.24 15.92 12.71
C GLU A 54 6.15 16.44 13.84
N GLU A 55 7.21 15.70 14.19
CA GLU A 55 8.19 16.12 15.19
C GLU A 55 8.84 17.48 14.85
N THR A 56 9.05 17.75 13.56
CA THR A 56 9.65 19.00 13.07
C THR A 56 8.61 20.08 12.69
N ASN A 57 7.32 19.89 12.97
CA ASN A 57 6.21 20.78 12.58
C ASN A 57 6.20 21.12 11.07
N SER A 58 6.60 20.18 10.23
CA SER A 58 6.71 20.32 8.78
C SER A 58 5.77 19.36 8.05
N LEU A 59 4.63 19.03 8.66
CA LEU A 59 3.64 18.16 8.03
C LEU A 59 3.16 18.74 6.69
N PRO A 60 2.91 17.87 5.70
CA PRO A 60 2.38 18.27 4.41
C PRO A 60 0.94 18.79 4.54
N PRO A 61 0.38 19.43 3.49
CA PRO A 61 -1.00 19.88 3.47
C PRO A 61 -2.00 18.75 3.79
N SER A 62 -3.14 19.11 4.40
CA SER A 62 -4.18 18.15 4.79
C SER A 62 -4.67 17.28 3.64
N GLU A 63 -4.70 17.80 2.41
CA GLU A 63 -5.07 17.03 1.21
C GLU A 63 -4.11 15.85 0.96
N SER A 64 -2.80 16.05 1.16
CA SER A 64 -1.81 14.98 1.01
C SER A 64 -1.96 13.91 2.09
N LEU A 65 -2.31 14.32 3.32
CA LEU A 65 -2.62 13.42 4.43
C LEU A 65 -3.91 12.63 4.18
N SER A 66 -4.96 13.29 3.70
CA SER A 66 -6.21 12.63 3.31
C SER A 66 -5.98 11.57 2.23
N ARG A 67 -5.15 11.89 1.23
CA ARG A 67 -4.84 10.95 0.16
C ARG A 67 -4.05 9.73 0.64
N TYR A 68 -3.14 9.91 1.60
CA TYR A 68 -2.50 8.78 2.28
C TYR A 68 -3.53 7.86 2.95
N VAL A 69 -4.48 8.44 3.69
CA VAL A 69 -5.56 7.66 4.34
C VAL A 69 -6.45 6.93 3.32
N GLU A 70 -6.77 7.58 2.20
CA GLU A 70 -7.54 6.97 1.11
C GLU A 70 -6.82 5.78 0.46
N THR A 71 -5.51 5.88 0.24
CA THR A 71 -4.70 4.76 -0.28
C THR A 71 -4.63 3.61 0.72
N VAL A 72 -4.44 3.89 2.01
CA VAL A 72 -4.47 2.88 3.09
C VAL A 72 -5.83 2.16 3.12
N ARG A 73 -6.93 2.92 3.05
CA ARG A 73 -8.29 2.36 3.00
C ARG A 73 -8.50 1.48 1.76
N SER A 74 -8.11 1.97 0.58
CA SER A 74 -8.22 1.24 -0.68
C SER A 74 -7.46 -0.09 -0.64
N PHE A 75 -6.28 -0.09 -0.03
CA PHE A 75 -5.50 -1.31 0.13
C PHE A 75 -6.14 -2.30 1.12
N MET A 76 -6.69 -1.80 2.23
CA MET A 76 -7.42 -2.65 3.18
C MET A 76 -8.67 -3.28 2.55
N ASP A 77 -9.40 -2.53 1.71
CA ASP A 77 -10.55 -3.04 0.95
C ASP A 77 -10.13 -4.11 -0.05
N TYR A 78 -9.01 -3.90 -0.76
CA TYR A 78 -8.40 -4.89 -1.64
C TYR A 78 -8.06 -6.19 -0.90
N LEU A 79 -7.34 -6.11 0.23
CA LEU A 79 -6.95 -7.29 1.00
C LEU A 79 -8.17 -8.02 1.54
N THR A 80 -9.15 -7.29 2.06
CA THR A 80 -10.40 -7.87 2.56
C THR A 80 -11.16 -8.62 1.45
N ARG A 81 -11.10 -8.12 0.22
CA ARG A 81 -11.75 -8.73 -0.95
C ARG A 81 -11.08 -10.04 -1.36
N TYR A 82 -9.76 -10.15 -1.26
CA TYR A 82 -8.99 -11.26 -1.84
C TYR A 82 -8.36 -12.22 -0.83
N LYS A 83 -8.32 -11.88 0.46
CA LYS A 83 -7.74 -12.75 1.50
C LYS A 83 -8.37 -14.15 1.52
N GLY A 84 -7.53 -15.16 1.71
CA GLY A 84 -7.93 -16.56 1.81
C GLY A 84 -8.53 -17.17 0.54
N LYS A 85 -8.74 -16.38 -0.53
CA LYS A 85 -9.35 -16.84 -1.78
C LYS A 85 -8.25 -17.36 -2.72
N PRO A 86 -8.23 -18.67 -3.01
CA PRO A 86 -7.52 -19.17 -4.18
C PRO A 86 -8.27 -18.74 -5.44
N LEU A 87 -7.56 -18.33 -6.50
CA LEU A 87 -8.20 -17.89 -7.72
C LEU A 87 -8.55 -19.10 -8.60
N TYR A 88 -9.71 -19.71 -8.33
CA TYR A 88 -10.21 -20.84 -9.13
C TYR A 88 -10.94 -20.44 -10.43
N SER A 89 -10.67 -19.27 -11.00
CA SER A 89 -11.15 -18.92 -12.34
C SER A 89 -10.08 -18.26 -13.19
N ARG A 90 -9.83 -18.88 -14.34
CA ARG A 90 -8.76 -18.62 -15.31
C ARG A 90 -8.65 -17.14 -15.71
N LEU A 91 -7.44 -16.60 -15.58
CA LEU A 91 -6.92 -15.30 -16.02
C LEU A 91 -7.64 -14.02 -15.59
N LEU A 92 -8.96 -13.88 -15.79
CA LEU A 92 -9.61 -12.55 -15.66
C LEU A 92 -9.61 -12.04 -14.21
N GLN A 93 -9.90 -12.91 -13.24
CA GLN A 93 -9.86 -12.52 -11.82
C GLN A 93 -8.43 -12.26 -11.33
N HIS A 94 -7.46 -13.04 -11.82
CA HIS A 94 -6.05 -12.85 -11.53
C HIS A 94 -5.50 -11.57 -12.15
N SER A 95 -5.80 -11.29 -13.42
CA SER A 95 -5.43 -10.05 -14.12
C SER A 95 -5.98 -8.85 -13.36
N LYS A 96 -7.27 -8.87 -13.01
CA LYS A 96 -7.89 -7.79 -12.25
C LYS A 96 -7.21 -7.58 -10.88
N MET A 97 -6.91 -8.65 -10.16
CA MET A 97 -6.21 -8.57 -8.88
C MET A 97 -4.84 -7.91 -9.05
N MET A 98 -4.07 -8.33 -10.07
CA MET A 98 -2.75 -7.78 -10.35
C MET A 98 -2.84 -6.31 -10.80
N ASP A 99 -3.81 -5.94 -11.63
CA ASP A 99 -4.01 -4.55 -12.05
C ASP A 99 -4.33 -3.64 -10.85
N GLU A 100 -5.16 -4.10 -9.90
CA GLU A 100 -5.48 -3.36 -8.68
C GLU A 100 -4.25 -3.16 -7.77
N VAL A 101 -3.42 -4.19 -7.57
CA VAL A 101 -2.18 -4.06 -6.76
C VAL A 101 -1.16 -3.15 -7.43
N ARG A 102 -1.04 -3.22 -8.76
CA ARG A 102 -0.19 -2.32 -9.52
C ARG A 102 -0.64 -0.87 -9.34
N SER A 103 -1.95 -0.60 -9.44
CA SER A 103 -2.49 0.74 -9.27
C SER A 103 -2.20 1.31 -7.87
N LEU A 104 -2.24 0.47 -6.82
CA LEU A 104 -1.84 0.88 -5.48
C LEU A 104 -0.36 1.29 -5.41
N HIS A 105 0.54 0.53 -6.05
CA HIS A 105 1.94 0.92 -6.13
C HIS A 105 2.18 2.24 -6.86
N GLU A 106 1.40 2.51 -7.92
CA GLU A 106 1.45 3.76 -8.68
C GLU A 106 0.88 4.94 -7.87
N GLU A 107 -0.15 4.71 -7.06
CA GLU A 107 -0.68 5.72 -6.15
C GLU A 107 0.32 6.08 -5.04
N ILE A 108 0.99 5.09 -4.48
CA ILE A 108 2.07 5.30 -3.50
C ILE A 108 3.24 6.08 -4.14
N ASP A 109 3.59 5.81 -5.41
CA ASP A 109 4.58 6.61 -6.16
C ASP A 109 4.16 8.08 -6.25
N MET A 110 2.88 8.36 -6.51
CA MET A 110 2.35 9.73 -6.55
C MET A 110 2.39 10.40 -5.18
N LEU A 111 2.01 9.69 -4.12
CA LEU A 111 2.11 10.18 -2.75
C LEU A 111 3.55 10.51 -2.36
N MET A 112 4.49 9.60 -2.61
CA MET A 112 5.91 9.84 -2.33
C MET A 112 6.44 11.08 -3.07
N LYS A 113 6.01 11.33 -4.30
CA LYS A 113 6.36 12.54 -5.05
C LYS A 113 5.79 13.81 -4.43
N VAL A 114 4.49 13.82 -4.13
CA VAL A 114 3.81 14.99 -3.53
C VAL A 114 4.41 15.34 -2.18
N LEU A 115 4.83 14.32 -1.42
CA LEU A 115 5.47 14.47 -0.12
C LEU A 115 6.99 14.77 -0.20
N ASN A 116 7.56 14.86 -1.41
CA ASN A 116 9.02 14.96 -1.64
C ASN A 116 9.85 13.85 -0.97
N LEU A 117 9.25 12.66 -0.78
CA LEU A 117 9.88 11.47 -0.22
C LEU A 117 10.44 10.53 -1.30
N SER A 118 10.12 10.79 -2.57
CA SER A 118 10.50 9.90 -3.67
C SER A 118 12.00 9.97 -3.97
N THR A 119 12.65 8.81 -3.98
CA THR A 119 13.93 8.62 -4.67
C THR A 119 13.70 7.88 -5.98
N THR A 120 14.42 8.25 -7.04
CA THR A 120 14.33 7.57 -8.35
C THR A 120 14.60 6.07 -8.23
N GLY A 121 15.48 5.66 -7.30
CA GLY A 121 15.79 4.25 -7.02
C GLY A 121 14.58 3.47 -6.52
N ALA A 122 13.93 3.93 -5.45
CA ALA A 122 12.77 3.24 -4.85
C ALA A 122 11.58 3.12 -5.81
N MET A 123 11.37 4.13 -6.66
CA MET A 123 10.33 4.11 -7.70
C MET A 123 10.58 3.09 -8.81
N MET A 124 11.84 2.82 -9.13
CA MET A 124 12.23 1.89 -10.19
C MET A 124 12.34 0.45 -9.68
N GLU A 125 12.68 0.27 -8.40
CA GLU A 125 12.86 -1.05 -7.78
C GLU A 125 11.57 -1.87 -7.79
N TRP A 126 10.46 -1.30 -7.32
CA TRP A 126 9.19 -2.03 -7.29
C TRP A 126 8.69 -2.37 -8.70
N LYS A 127 8.93 -1.51 -9.69
CA LYS A 127 8.54 -1.74 -11.09
C LYS A 127 9.33 -2.89 -11.71
N GLN A 128 10.65 -2.93 -11.49
CA GLN A 128 11.49 -4.03 -11.94
C GLN A 128 11.12 -5.35 -11.26
N GLN A 129 10.74 -5.31 -9.97
CA GLN A 129 10.25 -6.50 -9.28
C GLN A 129 8.88 -6.93 -9.81
N TRP A 130 7.98 -5.99 -10.10
CA TRP A 130 6.67 -6.25 -10.70
C TRP A 130 6.77 -6.93 -12.07
N GLU A 131 7.68 -6.46 -12.93
CA GLU A 131 7.93 -7.06 -14.24
C GLU A 131 8.43 -8.51 -14.12
N ARG A 132 9.32 -8.78 -13.16
CA ARG A 132 9.80 -10.14 -12.87
C ARG A 132 8.69 -11.05 -12.37
N ASP A 133 7.91 -10.59 -11.39
CA ASP A 133 6.82 -11.37 -10.81
C ASP A 133 5.72 -11.68 -11.84
N SER A 134 5.38 -10.68 -12.67
CA SER A 134 4.38 -10.83 -13.75
C SER A 134 4.85 -11.79 -14.85
N ALA A 135 6.14 -11.77 -15.21
CA ALA A 135 6.71 -12.69 -16.19
C ALA A 135 6.71 -14.13 -15.68
N THR A 136 7.05 -14.34 -14.41
CA THR A 136 7.02 -15.66 -13.77
C THR A 136 5.59 -16.22 -13.69
N GLN A 137 4.58 -15.39 -13.43
CA GLN A 137 3.18 -15.81 -13.42
C GLN A 137 2.62 -16.15 -14.82
N LEU A 138 2.98 -15.41 -15.86
CA LEU A 138 2.61 -15.73 -17.24
C LEU A 138 3.18 -17.07 -17.73
N SER A 139 4.35 -17.47 -17.21
CA SER A 139 5.00 -18.74 -17.59
C SER A 139 4.40 -20.00 -16.92
N MET A 140 3.53 -19.83 -15.93
CA MET A 140 2.84 -20.92 -15.21
C MET A 140 1.40 -21.17 -15.71
N LEU A 141 0.95 -20.42 -16.72
CA LEU A 141 -0.35 -20.57 -17.41
C LEU A 141 -0.21 -21.41 -18.68
#